data_AF-A0A350UTU9-F1
#
_entry.id   AF-A0A350UTU9-F1
#
_cell.length_a   1.000
_cell.length_b   1.000
_cell.length_c   1.000
_cell.angle_alpha   90.00
_cell.angle_beta   90.00
_cell.angle_gamma   90.00
#
_symmetry.space_group_name_H-M   'P 1'
#
loop_
_entity.id
_entity.type
_entity.pdbx_description
1 polymer ?
#
loop_
_entity_poly.entity_id
_entity_poly.type
_entity_poly.pdbx_seq_one_letter_code
_entity_poly.pdbx_strand_id
1 'polypeptide(L)' 'SDLLNASSLVVVEHHYKNVLQELYGKLAQTDQRRVGDNCLSFYSVKSS' A
#
# COMPACT_ATOMS: atom_id res chain seq x y z
N SER A 1 7.34 16.85 12.30
CA SER A 1 6.74 15.52 12.56
C SER A 1 6.27 14.97 11.23
N ASP A 2 6.69 13.77 10.86
CA ASP A 2 6.21 13.12 9.63
C ASP A 2 4.83 12.50 9.87
N LEU A 3 3.99 12.46 8.84
CA LEU A 3 2.65 11.86 8.93
C LEU A 3 2.70 10.35 9.14
N LEU A 4 3.67 9.67 8.52
CA LEU A 4 3.89 8.23 8.62
C LEU A 4 5.24 7.98 9.28
N ASN A 5 5.26 7.09 10.27
CA ASN A 5 6.49 6.61 10.90
C ASN A 5 6.95 5.28 10.27
N ALA A 6 8.12 4.78 10.66
CA ALA A 6 8.69 3.54 10.10
C ALA A 6 7.86 2.27 10.39
N SER A 7 7.00 2.29 11.42
CA SER A 7 6.10 1.18 11.76
C SER A 7 4.69 1.34 11.17
N SER A 8 4.45 2.38 10.35
CA SER A 8 3.16 2.63 9.75
C SER A 8 2.86 1.64 8.62
N LEU A 9 1.59 1.23 8.55
CA LEU A 9 1.03 0.42 7.48
C LEU A 9 0.00 1.26 6.73
N VAL A 10 0.19 1.41 5.41
CA VAL A 10 -0.80 2.06 4.54
C VAL A 10 -1.58 0.96 3.84
N VAL A 11 -2.92 1.02 3.94
CA VAL A 11 -3.82 0.08 3.27
C VAL A 11 -4.71 0.87 2.33
N VAL A 12 -4.75 0.45 1.07
CA VAL A 12 -5.57 1.08 0.03
C VAL A 12 -6.62 0.08 -0.44
N GLU A 13 -7.89 0.41 -0.27
CA GLU A 13 -8.99 -0.28 -0.96
C GLU A 13 -9.19 0.36 -2.33
N HIS A 14 -9.23 -0.46 -3.37
CA HIS A 14 -9.44 0.00 -4.74
C HIS A 14 -10.15 -1.05 -5.58
N HIS A 15 -10.79 -0.62 -6.65
CA HIS A 15 -11.36 -1.55 -7.63
C HIS A 15 -10.23 -2.34 -8.34
N TYR A 16 -10.46 -3.61 -8.67
CA TYR A 16 -9.43 -4.52 -9.23
C TYR A 16 -8.84 -4.05 -10.56
N LYS A 17 -9.57 -3.21 -11.30
CA LYS A 17 -9.09 -2.61 -12.56
C LYS A 17 -8.05 -1.49 -12.35
N ASN A 18 -7.95 -0.97 -11.12
CA ASN A 18 -6.94 0.05 -10.79
C ASN A 18 -5.66 -0.67 -10.39
N VAL A 19 -4.67 -0.63 -11.27
CA VAL A 19 -3.32 -1.14 -10.98
C VAL A 19 -2.56 -0.05 -10.23
N LEU A 20 -2.19 -0.34 -8.99
CA LEU A 20 -1.35 0.54 -8.18
C LEU A 20 0.14 0.21 -8.41
N GLN A 21 1.02 1.18 -8.19
CA GLN A 21 2.46 0.99 -8.31
C GLN A 21 3.00 0.25 -7.09
N GLU A 22 3.96 -0.65 -7.30
CA GLU A 22 4.62 -1.35 -6.19
C GLU A 22 5.43 -0.41 -5.28
N LEU A 23 5.80 0.78 -5.77
CA LEU A 23 6.61 1.77 -5.06
C LEU A 23 6.03 3.18 -5.21
N TYR A 24 5.82 3.84 -4.06
CA TYR A 24 5.48 5.26 -3.98
C TYR A 24 6.45 5.97 -3.02
N GLY A 25 7.56 6.48 -3.54
CA GLY A 25 8.60 7.08 -2.70
C GLY A 25 9.15 6.07 -1.69
N LYS A 26 8.88 6.29 -0.38
CA LYS A 26 9.28 5.38 0.70
C LYS A 26 8.29 4.23 0.96
N LEU A 27 7.11 4.25 0.34
CA LEU A 27 6.13 3.17 0.47
C LEU A 27 6.45 2.07 -0.53
N ALA A 28 6.55 0.84 -0.03
CA ALA A 28 6.68 -0.36 -0.86
C ALA A 28 5.52 -1.30 -0.58
N GLN A 29 4.89 -1.79 -1.65
CA GLN A 29 3.82 -2.76 -1.56
C GLN A 29 4.37 -4.08 -1.03
N THR A 30 3.72 -4.62 -0.01
CA THR A 30 4.13 -5.86 0.66
C THR A 30 3.14 -7.00 0.45
N ASP A 31 1.87 -6.69 0.23
CA ASP A 31 0.82 -7.67 -0.06
C ASP A 31 -0.28 -7.04 -0.92
N GLN A 32 -1.02 -7.89 -1.63
CA GLN A 32 -2.27 -7.52 -2.30
C GLN A 32 -3.27 -8.66 -2.16
N ARG A 33 -4.49 -8.32 -1.76
CA ARG A 33 -5.58 -9.28 -1.64
C ARG A 33 -6.76 -8.82 -2.46
N ARG A 34 -7.36 -9.72 -3.23
CA ARG A 34 -8.58 -9.45 -3.99
C ARG A 34 -9.77 -10.14 -3.32
N VAL A 35 -10.87 -9.41 -3.17
CA VAL A 35 -12.16 -9.90 -2.69
C VAL A 35 -13.25 -9.39 -3.62
N GLY A 36 -13.71 -10.25 -4.52
CA GLY A 36 -14.65 -9.87 -5.57
C GLY A 36 -14.05 -8.81 -6.51
N ASP A 37 -14.70 -7.65 -6.58
CA ASP A 37 -14.27 -6.53 -7.42
C ASP A 37 -13.33 -5.55 -6.70
N ASN A 38 -13.12 -5.72 -5.39
CA ASN A 38 -12.24 -4.87 -4.60
C ASN A 38 -10.90 -5.58 -4.34
N CYS A 39 -9.86 -4.77 -4.25
CA CYS A 39 -8.52 -5.15 -3.84
C CYS A 39 -8.11 -4.33 -2.62
N LEU A 40 -7.40 -4.97 -1.69
CA LEU A 40 -6.67 -4.33 -0.61
C LEU A 40 -5.18 -4.45 -0.93
N SER A 41 -4.52 -3.31 -1.13
CA SER A 41 -3.07 -3.23 -1.32
C SER A 41 -2.42 -2.68 -0.05
N PHE A 42 -1.42 -3.38 0.46
CA PHE A 42 -0.73 -3.09 1.72
C PHE A 42 0.66 -2.55 1.42
N TYR A 43 1.04 -1.44 2.05
CA TYR A 43 2.33 -0.79 1.89
C TYR A 43 3.00 -0.53 3.23
N SER A 44 4.28 -0.87 3.30
CA SER A 44 5.15 -0.55 4.44
C SER A 44 6.06 0.63 4.09
N VAL A 45 6.36 1.46 5.10
CA VAL A 45 7.33 2.55 4.96
C VAL A 45 8.73 1.96 5.10
N LYS A 46 9.53 2.01 4.04
CA LYS A 46 10.96 1.64 4.13
C LYS A 46 11.69 2.67 4.99
N SER A 47 12.38 2.20 6.02
CA SER A 47 13.43 3.01 6.66
C SER A 47 14.54 3.23 5.64
N SER A 48 14.91 4.49 5.44
CA SER A 48 16.03 4.88 4.58
C SER A 48 17.36 4.38 5.13
#